data_AF-A0A2E8L535-F1
#
_entry.id   AF-A0A2E8L535-F1
#
_cell.length_a   1.000
_cell.length_b   1.000
_cell.length_c   1.000
_cell.angle_alpha   90.00
_cell.angle_beta   90.00
_cell.angle_gamma   90.00
#
_symmetry.space_group_name_H-M   'P 1'
#
loop_
_entity.id
_entity.type
_entity.pdbx_description
1 polymer ?
#
loop_
_entity_poly.entity_id
_entity_poly.type
_entity_poly.pdbx_seq_one_letter_code
_entity_poly.pdbx_strand_id
1 'polypeptide(L)'
;MIKESGLSLDDARQRTVINSGDYFFQTMKEGETLRIVDLEGNQAADVLFFNAVDPSERYSMSDTLREQAAIYLTAGTMLKTNLNRDLLEIVADTCGRHDTLGGACATESNTVRYDLEKRGMHACRDSWMLAIGEVEEFGLSKEDIGHNINFFMNVPVTPDGGLQFADGISAPGKYVELKAKMDTLILLSNCPQLNNPCNAYNPTPIEVVFWSAA
;
A
#
# COMPACT_ATOMS: atom_id res chain seq x y z
N MET A 1 2.75 12.55 -10.87
CA MET A 1 2.00 13.14 -12.01
C MET A 1 0.56 12.68 -11.88
N ILE A 2 -0.41 13.61 -11.91
CA ILE A 2 -1.83 13.22 -11.87
C ILE A 2 -2.19 12.59 -13.22
N LYS A 3 -2.72 11.36 -13.19
CA LYS A 3 -3.15 10.62 -14.37
C LYS A 3 -4.40 9.82 -14.04
N GLU A 4 -5.45 10.04 -14.80
CA GLU A 4 -6.71 9.31 -14.67
C GLU A 4 -6.69 8.02 -15.51
N SER A 5 -7.48 7.05 -15.08
CA SER A 5 -7.67 5.76 -15.75
C SER A 5 -8.66 5.84 -16.90
N GLY A 6 -8.48 4.96 -17.88
CA GLY A 6 -9.49 4.65 -18.90
C GLY A 6 -10.39 3.47 -18.54
N LEU A 7 -10.17 2.79 -17.40
CA LEU A 7 -10.92 1.61 -17.00
C LEU A 7 -12.28 1.98 -16.40
N SER A 8 -13.34 1.34 -16.91
CA SER A 8 -14.70 1.44 -16.36
C SER A 8 -14.90 0.49 -15.19
N LEU A 9 -15.59 0.95 -14.14
CA LEU A 9 -15.97 0.09 -13.01
C LEU A 9 -16.98 -1.00 -13.39
N ASP A 10 -17.72 -0.82 -14.49
CA ASP A 10 -18.68 -1.82 -14.99
C ASP A 10 -17.97 -3.07 -15.55
N ASP A 11 -16.73 -2.91 -16.00
CA ASP A 11 -15.88 -4.00 -16.52
C ASP A 11 -15.05 -4.67 -15.41
N ALA A 12 -15.20 -4.24 -14.15
CA ALA A 12 -14.46 -4.80 -13.04
C ALA A 12 -14.87 -6.25 -12.77
N ARG A 13 -13.89 -7.15 -12.68
CA ARG A 13 -14.14 -8.56 -12.36
C ARG A 13 -14.42 -8.80 -10.87
N GLN A 14 -13.96 -7.89 -10.02
CA GLN A 14 -14.08 -7.99 -8.57
C GLN A 14 -14.01 -6.61 -7.94
N ARG A 15 -14.83 -6.41 -6.91
CA ARG A 15 -14.86 -5.21 -6.06
C ARG A 15 -15.05 -5.65 -4.61
N THR A 16 -14.17 -5.19 -3.73
CA THR A 16 -14.25 -5.51 -2.30
C THR A 16 -14.01 -4.25 -1.47
N VAL A 17 -14.92 -3.95 -0.55
CA VAL A 17 -14.73 -2.89 0.45
C VAL A 17 -14.00 -3.49 1.65
N ILE A 18 -12.95 -2.82 2.11
CA ILE A 18 -12.11 -3.23 3.25
C ILE A 18 -12.27 -2.17 4.33
N ASN A 19 -12.81 -2.54 5.49
CA ASN A 19 -12.96 -1.59 6.59
C ASN A 19 -11.59 -1.27 7.20
N SER A 20 -11.52 -0.17 7.95
CA SER A 20 -10.30 0.17 8.66
C SER A 20 -9.93 -0.91 9.68
N GLY A 21 -8.64 -1.26 9.72
CA GLY A 21 -8.09 -2.33 10.54
C GLY A 21 -8.13 -3.72 9.88
N ASP A 22 -8.95 -3.91 8.84
CA ASP A 22 -9.02 -5.18 8.13
C ASP A 22 -7.87 -5.32 7.12
N TYR A 23 -7.56 -6.57 6.78
CA TYR A 23 -6.59 -6.90 5.74
C TYR A 23 -7.28 -7.30 4.44
N PHE A 24 -6.53 -7.23 3.34
CA PHE A 24 -6.86 -7.88 2.08
C PHE A 24 -5.65 -8.68 1.60
N PHE A 25 -5.86 -9.96 1.28
CA PHE A 25 -4.76 -10.87 0.93
C PHE A 25 -5.15 -11.74 -0.27
N GLN A 26 -4.60 -11.44 -1.45
CA GLN A 26 -4.95 -12.14 -2.69
C GLN A 26 -3.85 -12.05 -3.74
N THR A 27 -3.83 -13.02 -4.65
CA THR A 27 -3.01 -12.98 -5.87
C THR A 27 -3.67 -12.17 -6.97
N MET A 28 -2.87 -11.34 -7.64
CA MET A 28 -3.15 -10.67 -8.91
C MET A 28 -2.31 -11.32 -10.01
N LYS A 29 -2.93 -11.69 -11.13
CA LYS A 29 -2.22 -12.33 -12.25
C LYS A 29 -1.49 -11.30 -13.11
N GLU A 30 -0.43 -11.74 -13.79
CA GLU A 30 0.27 -10.90 -14.76
C GLU A 30 -0.72 -10.25 -15.75
N GLY A 31 -0.53 -8.95 -16.01
CA GLY A 31 -1.38 -8.19 -16.92
C GLY A 31 -2.68 -7.65 -16.30
N GLU A 32 -3.14 -8.19 -15.18
CA GLU A 32 -4.28 -7.63 -14.43
C GLU A 32 -3.97 -6.26 -13.85
N THR A 33 -5.03 -5.51 -13.55
CA THR A 33 -4.93 -4.21 -12.89
C THR A 33 -5.69 -4.21 -11.58
N LEU A 34 -5.02 -3.76 -10.51
CA LEU A 34 -5.61 -3.44 -9.21
C LEU A 34 -5.83 -1.93 -9.14
N ARG A 35 -7.01 -1.48 -8.74
CA ARG A 35 -7.26 -0.12 -8.25
C ARG A 35 -7.50 -0.16 -6.74
N ILE A 36 -6.85 0.73 -6.01
CA ILE A 36 -7.18 1.02 -4.61
C ILE A 36 -7.88 2.39 -4.62
N VAL A 37 -9.07 2.47 -4.04
CA VAL A 37 -9.89 3.67 -3.95
C VAL A 37 -10.04 4.05 -2.49
N ASP A 38 -9.70 5.30 -2.16
CA ASP A 38 -10.07 5.90 -0.89
C ASP A 38 -11.52 6.40 -0.98
N LEU A 39 -12.43 5.80 -0.21
CA LEU A 39 -13.86 6.07 -0.35
C LEU A 39 -14.29 7.40 0.29
N GLU A 40 -13.61 7.81 1.36
CA GLU A 40 -14.01 8.98 2.17
C GLU A 40 -12.93 10.06 2.27
N GLY A 41 -11.75 9.84 1.71
CA GLY A 41 -10.63 10.76 1.73
C GLY A 41 -9.74 10.60 2.97
N ASN A 42 -8.52 11.10 2.86
CA ASN A 42 -7.43 10.98 3.82
C ASN A 42 -7.01 9.56 4.23
N GLN A 43 -7.69 8.48 3.84
CA GLN A 43 -7.35 7.15 4.32
C GLN A 43 -6.05 6.64 3.72
N ALA A 44 -5.14 6.11 4.55
CA ALA A 44 -3.92 5.43 4.13
C ALA A 44 -4.12 3.91 3.99
N ALA A 45 -3.43 3.32 3.03
CA ALA A 45 -3.38 1.87 2.84
C ALA A 45 -1.93 1.38 2.77
N ASP A 46 -1.56 0.50 3.69
CA ASP A 46 -0.20 -0.04 3.79
C ASP A 46 -0.17 -1.38 3.06
N VAL A 47 0.67 -1.52 2.04
CA VAL A 47 0.65 -2.68 1.15
C VAL A 47 2.04 -3.27 0.96
N LEU A 48 2.10 -4.60 1.07
CA LEU A 48 3.23 -5.44 0.73
C LEU A 48 2.92 -6.18 -0.58
N PHE A 49 3.92 -6.27 -1.45
CA PHE A 49 3.81 -6.99 -2.72
C PHE A 49 4.95 -8.01 -2.86
N PHE A 50 4.58 -9.21 -3.27
CA PHE A 50 5.50 -10.34 -3.45
C PHE A 50 5.29 -10.96 -4.82
N ASN A 51 6.30 -11.64 -5.36
CA ASN A 51 6.09 -12.59 -6.44
C ASN A 51 5.23 -13.75 -5.89
N ALA A 52 4.13 -14.07 -6.58
CA ALA A 52 3.18 -15.08 -6.10
C ALA A 52 3.68 -16.53 -6.22
N VAL A 53 4.74 -16.77 -6.98
CA VAL A 53 5.37 -18.09 -7.14
C VAL A 53 6.48 -18.30 -6.09
N ASP A 54 7.24 -17.25 -5.79
CA ASP A 54 8.32 -17.27 -4.79
C ASP A 54 8.34 -15.94 -4.01
N PRO A 55 7.71 -15.89 -2.81
CA PRO A 55 7.65 -14.66 -2.02
C PRO A 55 9.00 -14.12 -1.52
N SER A 56 10.09 -14.89 -1.64
CA SER A 56 11.42 -14.37 -1.37
C SER A 56 11.82 -13.28 -2.38
N GLU A 57 11.24 -13.31 -3.59
CA GLU A 57 11.23 -12.19 -4.51
C GLU A 57 10.05 -11.26 -4.19
N ARG A 58 10.35 -10.02 -3.82
CA ARG A 58 9.34 -9.07 -3.32
C ARG A 58 9.70 -7.63 -3.61
N TYR A 59 8.74 -6.73 -3.42
CA TYR A 59 8.94 -5.30 -3.60
C TYR A 59 10.21 -4.81 -2.88
N SER A 60 11.02 -4.06 -3.62
CA SER A 60 12.21 -3.39 -3.11
C SER A 60 12.06 -1.89 -3.25
N MET A 61 11.87 -1.21 -2.12
CA MET A 61 11.89 0.25 -2.06
C MET A 61 13.23 0.76 -2.61
N SER A 62 14.36 0.25 -2.13
CA SER A 62 15.70 0.70 -2.53
C SER A 62 15.95 0.62 -4.04
N ASP A 63 15.63 -0.52 -4.68
CA ASP A 63 15.79 -0.65 -6.13
C ASP A 63 14.82 0.26 -6.88
N THR A 64 13.56 0.35 -6.43
CA THR A 64 12.56 1.24 -7.03
C THR A 64 12.99 2.71 -6.98
N LEU A 65 13.51 3.20 -5.84
CA LEU A 65 13.99 4.57 -5.73
C LEU A 65 15.24 4.82 -6.57
N ARG A 66 16.17 3.84 -6.62
CA ARG A 66 17.39 3.92 -7.43
C ARG A 66 17.06 4.07 -8.91
N GLU A 67 16.20 3.20 -9.43
CA GLU A 67 15.90 3.18 -10.87
C GLU A 67 15.08 4.40 -11.33
N GLN A 68 14.16 4.90 -10.49
CA GLN A 68 13.35 6.07 -10.85
C GLN A 68 14.02 7.42 -10.49
N ALA A 69 15.08 7.42 -9.69
CA ALA A 69 15.75 8.60 -9.15
C ALA A 69 14.80 9.60 -8.42
N ALA A 70 13.80 9.08 -7.73
CA ALA A 70 12.81 9.84 -6.96
C ALA A 70 12.37 9.04 -5.74
N ILE A 71 11.97 9.75 -4.67
CA ILE A 71 11.60 9.15 -3.37
C ILE A 71 10.10 8.89 -3.20
N TYR A 72 9.28 9.48 -4.08
CA TYR A 72 7.83 9.31 -4.07
C TYR A 72 7.39 8.50 -5.28
N LEU A 73 6.39 7.66 -5.07
CA LEU A 73 5.80 6.83 -6.13
C LEU A 73 4.61 7.57 -6.75
N THR A 74 4.41 7.48 -8.06
CA THR A 74 3.25 8.07 -8.76
C THR A 74 3.05 7.39 -10.12
N ALA A 75 2.07 7.85 -10.91
CA ALA A 75 1.85 7.32 -12.26
C ALA A 75 3.15 7.34 -13.09
N GLY A 76 3.46 6.20 -13.71
CA GLY A 76 4.69 5.94 -14.46
C GLY A 76 5.81 5.30 -13.63
N THR A 77 5.71 5.23 -12.31
CA THR A 77 6.70 4.52 -11.50
C THR A 77 6.61 3.01 -11.76
N MET A 78 7.75 2.40 -12.10
CA MET A 78 7.91 0.95 -12.16
C MET A 78 8.42 0.43 -10.83
N LEU A 79 7.58 -0.30 -10.10
CA LEU A 79 7.91 -0.94 -8.84
C LEU A 79 8.79 -2.16 -9.10
N LYS A 80 9.97 -2.19 -8.48
CA LYS A 80 10.99 -3.22 -8.68
C LYS A 80 10.95 -4.27 -7.58
N THR A 81 11.30 -5.50 -7.92
CA THR A 81 11.63 -6.53 -6.93
C THR A 81 13.04 -6.33 -6.37
N ASN A 82 13.38 -7.03 -5.30
CA ASN A 82 14.76 -7.17 -4.77
C ASN A 82 15.73 -7.88 -5.75
N LEU A 83 15.23 -8.43 -6.85
CA LEU A 83 16.03 -8.94 -7.97
C LEU A 83 16.09 -7.94 -9.15
N ASN A 84 15.62 -6.70 -8.93
CA ASN A 84 15.51 -5.62 -9.91
C ASN A 84 14.64 -5.96 -11.14
N ARG A 85 13.69 -6.89 -11.00
CA ARG A 85 12.66 -7.16 -12.02
C ARG A 85 11.47 -6.23 -11.86
N ASP A 86 10.74 -6.02 -12.95
CA ASP A 86 9.49 -5.26 -12.92
C ASP A 86 8.41 -6.10 -12.21
N LEU A 87 7.88 -5.58 -11.10
CA LEU A 87 6.80 -6.21 -10.33
C LEU A 87 5.44 -5.65 -10.74
N LEU A 88 5.32 -4.32 -10.67
CA LEU A 88 4.10 -3.58 -10.89
C LEU A 88 4.43 -2.24 -11.55
N GLU A 89 3.51 -1.69 -12.32
CA GLU A 89 3.57 -0.32 -12.81
C GLU A 89 2.39 0.47 -12.24
N ILE A 90 2.64 1.68 -11.69
CA ILE A 90 1.54 2.60 -11.37
C ILE A 90 1.03 3.21 -12.68
N VAL A 91 -0.11 2.74 -13.17
CA VAL A 91 -0.63 3.14 -14.49
C VAL A 91 -1.57 4.34 -14.42
N ALA A 92 -2.18 4.60 -13.27
CA ALA A 92 -2.98 5.78 -12.97
C ALA A 92 -2.81 6.18 -11.49
N ASP A 93 -2.84 7.48 -11.20
CA ASP A 93 -2.73 8.04 -9.86
C ASP A 93 -3.39 9.42 -9.86
N THR A 94 -4.45 9.55 -9.06
CA THR A 94 -5.23 10.79 -8.96
C THR A 94 -4.85 11.66 -7.77
N CYS A 95 -3.85 11.24 -6.98
CA CYS A 95 -3.30 11.92 -5.80
C CYS A 95 -1.93 12.56 -6.08
N GLY A 96 -1.14 11.96 -6.97
CA GLY A 96 0.06 12.51 -7.57
C GLY A 96 1.38 12.14 -6.88
N ARG A 97 1.34 11.55 -5.68
CA ARG A 97 2.49 10.99 -4.97
C ARG A 97 2.07 9.98 -3.89
N HIS A 98 2.92 9.03 -3.57
CA HIS A 98 2.74 8.08 -2.46
C HIS A 98 4.05 7.83 -1.73
N ASP A 99 3.96 7.55 -0.44
CA ASP A 99 5.11 7.28 0.40
C ASP A 99 5.52 5.80 0.35
N THR A 100 6.83 5.56 0.45
CA THR A 100 7.41 4.23 0.67
C THR A 100 8.62 4.29 1.62
N LEU A 101 8.89 5.46 2.21
CA LEU A 101 9.99 5.65 3.15
C LEU A 101 9.54 5.32 4.58
N GLY A 102 8.31 5.67 4.92
CA GLY A 102 7.70 5.32 6.19
C GLY A 102 7.43 3.82 6.26
N GLY A 103 7.81 3.18 7.36
CA GLY A 103 7.31 1.84 7.66
C GLY A 103 5.84 1.91 8.12
N ALA A 104 5.09 0.87 7.81
CA ALA A 104 3.74 0.68 8.34
C ALA A 104 3.69 0.77 9.86
N CYS A 105 2.54 1.20 10.39
CA CYS A 105 2.41 1.31 11.83
C CYS A 105 2.44 -0.08 12.52
N ALA A 106 3.09 -0.12 13.68
CA ALA A 106 3.20 -1.31 14.52
C ALA A 106 3.00 -0.92 15.99
N THR A 107 2.42 -1.84 16.76
CA THR A 107 2.22 -1.69 18.21
C THR A 107 3.50 -1.24 18.92
N GLU A 108 4.64 -1.89 18.65
CA GLU A 108 5.92 -1.54 19.26
C GLU A 108 6.36 -0.12 18.87
N SER A 109 6.24 0.24 17.58
CA SER A 109 6.61 1.57 17.11
C SER A 109 5.74 2.68 17.70
N ASN A 110 4.44 2.42 17.90
CA ASN A 110 3.52 3.37 18.50
C ASN A 110 3.86 3.63 19.97
N THR A 111 4.33 2.60 20.71
CA THR A 111 4.75 2.78 22.11
C THR A 111 5.99 3.65 22.28
N VAL A 112 6.91 3.60 21.32
CA VAL A 112 8.12 4.42 21.33
C VAL A 112 7.85 5.83 20.81
N ARG A 113 7.03 5.95 19.77
CA ARG A 113 6.79 7.23 19.08
C ARG A 113 5.80 8.14 19.80
N TYR A 114 4.78 7.57 20.46
CA TYR A 114 3.67 8.36 21.02
C TYR A 114 3.56 8.18 22.53
N ASP A 115 3.23 6.98 23.01
CA ASP A 115 3.13 6.67 24.45
C ASP A 115 3.01 5.16 24.69
N LEU A 116 3.47 4.66 25.85
CA LEU A 116 3.33 3.26 26.26
C LEU A 116 1.86 2.80 26.28
N GLU A 117 0.91 3.68 26.58
CA GLU A 117 -0.52 3.38 26.60
C GLU A 117 -1.07 2.97 25.22
N LYS A 118 -0.34 3.26 24.13
CA LYS A 118 -0.74 2.89 22.77
C LYS A 118 -0.56 1.41 22.45
N ARG A 119 0.00 0.61 23.38
CA ARG A 119 0.28 -0.82 23.18
C ARG A 119 -0.94 -1.66 22.79
N GLY A 120 -2.13 -1.30 23.24
CA GLY A 120 -3.36 -2.03 22.93
C GLY A 120 -4.08 -1.58 21.66
N MET A 121 -3.57 -0.56 20.98
CA MET A 121 -4.21 -0.02 19.78
C MET A 121 -3.80 -0.80 18.54
N HIS A 122 -4.80 -1.12 17.71
CA HIS A 122 -4.60 -1.83 16.45
C HIS A 122 -3.64 -1.07 15.52
N ALA A 123 -2.72 -1.79 14.88
CA ALA A 123 -1.79 -1.29 13.88
C ALA A 123 -1.80 -2.16 12.60
N CYS A 124 -1.33 -1.60 11.48
CA CYS A 124 -1.28 -2.31 10.19
C CYS A 124 -0.50 -3.62 10.26
N ARG A 125 0.59 -3.61 11.03
CA ARG A 125 1.38 -4.82 11.26
C ARG A 125 0.56 -5.94 11.89
N ASP A 126 -0.42 -5.62 12.75
CA ASP A 126 -1.27 -6.64 13.36
C ASP A 126 -2.23 -7.24 12.32
N SER A 127 -2.81 -6.42 11.42
CA SER A 127 -3.62 -6.91 10.29
C SER A 127 -2.82 -7.87 9.40
N TRP A 128 -1.55 -7.57 9.12
CA TRP A 128 -0.68 -8.46 8.35
C TRP A 128 -0.35 -9.75 9.10
N MET A 129 -0.05 -9.66 10.41
CA MET A 129 0.19 -10.85 11.23
C MET A 129 -1.03 -11.76 11.30
N LEU A 130 -2.24 -11.17 11.36
CA LEU A 130 -3.50 -11.91 11.30
C LEU A 130 -3.66 -12.60 9.93
N ALA A 131 -3.48 -11.86 8.84
CA ALA A 131 -3.56 -12.40 7.48
C ALA A 131 -2.60 -13.58 7.25
N ILE A 132 -1.35 -13.45 7.72
CA ILE A 132 -0.34 -14.51 7.63
C ILE A 132 -0.76 -15.74 8.45
N GLY A 133 -1.40 -15.55 9.60
CA GLY A 133 -1.88 -16.65 10.44
C GLY A 133 -3.17 -17.32 9.94
N GLU A 134 -4.01 -16.60 9.20
CA GLU A 134 -5.29 -17.11 8.68
C GLU A 134 -5.18 -17.70 7.27
N VAL A 135 -4.19 -17.26 6.48
CA VAL A 135 -4.04 -17.61 5.06
C VAL A 135 -2.68 -18.28 4.83
N GLU A 136 -2.52 -19.48 5.40
CA GLU A 136 -1.26 -20.24 5.37
C GLU A 136 -0.85 -20.68 3.95
N GLU A 137 -1.78 -20.78 3.00
CA GLU A 137 -1.49 -21.27 1.64
C GLU A 137 -0.51 -20.40 0.86
N PHE A 138 -0.35 -19.13 1.25
CA PHE A 138 0.61 -18.22 0.64
C PHE A 138 2.02 -18.34 1.22
N GLY A 139 2.20 -19.16 2.27
CA GLY A 139 3.52 -19.53 2.80
C GLY A 139 4.34 -18.37 3.35
N LEU A 140 3.72 -17.23 3.66
CA LEU A 140 4.40 -16.11 4.30
C LEU A 140 4.60 -16.37 5.79
N SER A 141 5.61 -15.73 6.35
CA SER A 141 5.86 -15.68 7.78
C SER A 141 6.14 -14.25 8.23
N LYS A 142 6.32 -14.08 9.54
CA LYS A 142 6.69 -12.79 10.12
C LYS A 142 7.97 -12.19 9.51
N GLU A 143 8.90 -13.02 9.03
CA GLU A 143 10.18 -12.56 8.48
C GLU A 143 10.04 -11.90 7.10
N ASP A 144 8.93 -12.17 6.40
CA ASP A 144 8.66 -11.64 5.08
C ASP A 144 8.11 -10.20 5.10
N ILE A 145 7.66 -9.72 6.28
CA ILE A 145 7.22 -8.32 6.45
C ILE A 145 8.43 -7.40 6.30
N GLY A 146 8.50 -6.70 5.17
CA GLY A 146 9.60 -5.83 4.78
C GLY A 146 9.16 -4.40 4.39
N HIS A 147 9.82 -3.83 3.38
CA HIS A 147 9.46 -2.52 2.85
C HIS A 147 8.05 -2.54 2.27
N ASN A 148 7.24 -1.55 2.64
CA ASN A 148 5.87 -1.41 2.18
C ASN A 148 5.68 -0.12 1.39
N ILE A 149 4.53 -0.01 0.74
CA ILE A 149 4.04 1.23 0.16
C ILE A 149 2.88 1.72 1.02
N ASN A 150 2.89 3.00 1.38
CA ASN A 150 1.80 3.67 2.10
C ASN A 150 1.01 4.51 1.07
N PHE A 151 0.02 3.90 0.42
CA PHE A 151 -0.82 4.63 -0.52
C PHE A 151 -1.64 5.70 0.21
N PHE A 152 -1.82 6.84 -0.46
CA PHE A 152 -2.51 8.06 0.02
C PHE A 152 -1.89 8.77 1.25
N MET A 153 -0.99 8.10 1.96
CA MET A 153 -0.26 8.67 3.08
C MET A 153 0.68 9.80 2.63
N ASN A 154 0.73 10.86 3.43
CA ASN A 154 1.54 12.03 3.16
C ASN A 154 2.74 12.15 4.11
N VAL A 155 3.93 11.83 3.61
CA VAL A 155 5.17 11.95 4.37
C VAL A 155 6.13 12.92 3.65
N PRO A 156 5.97 14.24 3.81
CA PRO A 156 6.88 15.22 3.24
C PRO A 156 8.32 15.03 3.76
N VAL A 157 9.29 15.03 2.84
CA VAL A 157 10.72 15.08 3.14
C VAL A 157 11.20 16.51 2.99
N THR A 158 11.78 17.04 4.06
CA THR A 158 12.36 18.40 4.05
C THR A 158 13.75 18.40 3.38
N PRO A 159 14.24 19.55 2.89
CA PRO A 159 15.59 19.65 2.32
C PRO A 159 16.71 19.17 3.25
N ASP A 160 16.52 19.28 4.57
CA ASP A 160 17.48 18.82 5.59
C ASP A 160 17.34 17.31 5.91
N GLY A 161 16.45 16.59 5.22
CA GLY A 161 16.24 15.15 5.40
C GLY A 161 15.25 14.76 6.51
N GLY A 162 14.58 15.74 7.13
CA GLY A 162 13.52 15.48 8.11
C GLY A 162 12.26 14.91 7.47
N LEU A 163 11.56 14.04 8.22
CA LEU A 163 10.29 13.41 7.85
C LEU A 163 9.19 13.81 8.84
N GLN A 164 7.99 14.09 8.33
CA GLN A 164 6.81 14.39 9.16
C GLN A 164 5.59 13.65 8.63
N PHE A 165 4.72 13.19 9.54
CA PHE A 165 3.37 12.74 9.18
C PHE A 165 2.46 13.95 9.02
N ALA A 166 1.98 14.17 7.81
CA ALA A 166 1.00 15.20 7.48
C ALA A 166 -0.35 14.57 7.15
N ASP A 167 -1.40 15.41 7.02
CA ASP A 167 -2.71 14.97 6.56
C ASP A 167 -2.60 14.25 5.21
N GLY A 168 -3.40 13.20 5.05
CA GLY A 168 -3.51 12.43 3.81
C GLY A 168 -3.78 13.34 2.61
N ILE A 169 -3.33 12.91 1.43
CA ILE A 169 -3.44 13.74 0.20
C ILE A 169 -4.71 13.45 -0.61
N SER A 170 -5.45 12.41 -0.26
CA SER A 170 -6.63 11.94 -0.98
C SER A 170 -7.89 12.67 -0.56
N ALA A 171 -8.73 12.97 -1.55
CA ALA A 171 -10.14 13.32 -1.37
C ALA A 171 -11.00 12.07 -1.62
N PRO A 172 -12.29 12.06 -1.23
CA PRO A 172 -13.20 10.95 -1.53
C PRO A 172 -13.18 10.55 -3.01
N GLY A 173 -13.10 9.24 -3.27
CA GLY A 173 -13.09 8.64 -4.60
C GLY A 173 -11.74 8.73 -5.32
N LYS A 174 -10.70 9.30 -4.70
CA LYS A 174 -9.35 9.26 -5.25
C LYS A 174 -8.79 7.84 -5.23
N TYR A 175 -7.98 7.54 -6.23
CA TYR A 175 -7.46 6.21 -6.46
C TYR A 175 -6.06 6.19 -7.06
N VAL A 176 -5.44 5.02 -6.95
CA VAL A 176 -4.21 4.59 -7.62
C VAL A 176 -4.45 3.25 -8.30
N GLU A 177 -3.82 3.04 -9.46
CA GLU A 177 -3.89 1.78 -10.21
C GLU A 177 -2.53 1.17 -10.45
N LEU A 178 -2.45 -0.15 -10.27
CA LEU A 178 -1.25 -0.95 -10.40
C LEU A 178 -1.50 -2.04 -11.43
N LYS A 179 -0.68 -2.08 -12.49
CA LYS A 179 -0.69 -3.17 -13.47
C LYS A 179 0.39 -4.19 -13.16
N ALA A 180 0.02 -5.45 -13.02
CA ALA A 180 0.94 -6.57 -12.76
C ALA A 180 1.87 -6.81 -13.96
N LYS A 181 3.17 -6.94 -13.66
CA LYS A 181 4.22 -7.36 -14.61
C LYS A 181 4.68 -8.80 -14.39
N MET A 182 4.12 -9.45 -13.36
CA MET A 182 4.20 -10.87 -13.05
C MET A 182 3.04 -11.22 -12.12
N ASP A 183 2.79 -12.51 -11.91
CA ASP A 183 1.88 -12.96 -10.86
C ASP A 183 2.35 -12.43 -9.50
N THR A 184 1.52 -11.61 -8.86
CA THR A 184 1.87 -10.81 -7.69
C THR A 184 0.93 -11.13 -6.55
N LEU A 185 1.48 -11.46 -5.39
CA LEU A 185 0.73 -11.60 -4.15
C LEU A 185 0.64 -10.23 -3.45
N ILE A 186 -0.57 -9.86 -3.03
CA ILE A 186 -0.87 -8.56 -2.43
C ILE A 186 -1.29 -8.79 -0.98
N LEU A 187 -0.56 -8.21 -0.03
CA LEU A 187 -0.96 -8.18 1.38
C LEU A 187 -1.14 -6.72 1.81
N LEU A 188 -2.40 -6.31 1.92
CA LEU A 188 -2.82 -4.95 2.25
C LEU A 188 -3.38 -4.91 3.68
N SER A 189 -3.09 -3.83 4.40
CA SER A 189 -3.82 -3.41 5.59
C SER A 189 -4.46 -2.05 5.33
N ASN A 190 -5.76 -1.93 5.59
CA ASN A 190 -6.41 -0.62 5.59
C ASN A 190 -6.12 0.07 6.94
N CYS A 191 -5.26 1.09 6.92
CA CYS A 191 -4.57 1.57 8.12
C CYS A 191 -5.52 2.07 9.24
N PRO A 192 -5.45 1.51 10.47
CA PRO A 192 -6.28 1.93 11.60
C PRO A 192 -5.65 3.04 12.46
N GLN A 193 -4.60 3.71 11.98
CA GLN A 193 -3.81 4.65 12.78
C GLN A 193 -4.65 5.85 13.25
N LEU A 194 -4.58 6.12 14.56
CA LEU A 194 -5.26 7.22 15.25
C LEU A 194 -4.31 8.17 15.97
N ASN A 195 -3.02 7.88 16.00
CA ASN A 195 -2.04 8.63 16.79
C ASN A 195 -1.36 9.77 16.01
N ASN A 196 -1.65 9.92 14.71
CA ASN A 196 -1.10 10.96 13.85
C ASN A 196 -2.12 11.36 12.77
N PRO A 197 -1.88 12.44 12.00
CA PRO A 197 -2.88 12.99 11.10
C PRO A 197 -3.03 12.23 9.77
N CYS A 198 -2.33 11.11 9.55
CA CYS A 198 -2.27 10.47 8.22
C CYS A 198 -3.65 10.11 7.65
N ASN A 199 -4.60 9.78 8.53
CA ASN A 199 -5.99 9.46 8.22
C ASN A 199 -6.98 10.51 8.78
N ALA A 200 -6.53 11.75 8.98
CA ALA A 200 -7.31 12.82 9.63
C ALA A 200 -7.92 12.42 11.00
N TYR A 201 -7.27 11.49 11.71
CA TYR A 201 -7.77 10.89 12.96
C TYR A 201 -9.13 10.19 12.85
N ASN A 202 -9.58 9.90 11.64
CA ASN A 202 -10.84 9.21 11.34
C ASN A 202 -10.59 8.16 10.26
N PRO A 203 -10.17 6.93 10.63
CA PRO A 203 -9.93 5.88 9.66
C PRO A 203 -11.23 5.42 8.99
N THR A 204 -11.21 5.32 7.67
CA THR A 204 -12.39 5.03 6.84
C THR A 204 -12.16 3.81 5.93
N PRO A 205 -13.21 3.26 5.32
CA PRO A 205 -13.07 2.13 4.40
C PRO A 205 -12.37 2.52 3.08
N ILE A 206 -11.69 1.55 2.47
CA ILE A 206 -11.19 1.62 1.09
C ILE A 206 -11.91 0.59 0.22
N GLU A 207 -11.89 0.76 -1.09
CA GLU A 207 -12.31 -0.27 -2.05
C GLU A 207 -11.12 -0.75 -2.88
N VAL A 208 -10.98 -2.07 -3.01
CA VAL A 208 -10.07 -2.70 -3.97
C VAL A 208 -10.88 -3.22 -5.16
N VAL A 209 -10.42 -2.90 -6.36
CA VAL A 209 -11.11 -3.25 -7.62
C VAL A 209 -10.11 -3.91 -8.57
N PHE A 210 -10.53 -4.99 -9.22
CA PHE A 210 -9.70 -5.71 -10.19
C PHE A 210 -10.30 -5.72 -11.59
N TRP A 211 -9.43 -5.62 -12.58
CA TRP A 211 -9.72 -5.90 -13.97
C TRP A 211 -8.82 -7.03 -14.47
N SER A 212 -9.38 -7.90 -15.30
CA SER A 212 -8.62 -8.91 -16.04
C SER A 212 -7.60 -8.27 -16.96
N ALA A 213 -6.58 -9.04 -17.35
CA ALA A 213 -5.67 -8.63 -18.41
C ALA A 213 -6.47 -8.33 -19.71
N ALA A 214 -6.08 -7.24 -20.38
CA ALA A 214 -6.62 -6.86 -21.69
C ALA A 214 -6.23 -7.85 -22.78
#